data_AF-A0A3B8N7G1-F1
#
_entry.id   AF-A0A3B8N7G1-F1
#
_cell.length_a   1.000
_cell.length_b   1.000
_cell.length_c   1.000
_cell.angle_alpha   90.00
_cell.angle_beta   90.00
_cell.angle_gamma   90.00
#
_symmetry.space_group_name_H-M   'P 1'
#
loop_
_entity.id
_entity.type
_entity.pdbx_description
1 polymer ?
#
loop_
_entity_poly.entity_id
_entity_poly.type
_entity_poly.pdbx_seq_one_letter_code
_entity_poly.pdbx_strand_id
1 'polypeptide(L)'
;MKISIMPRTKNGRMSVRLIVLFAVFLTAFNILAHFDVGGSACPQADRFFDYSVLAGTLILAGASGILSLVFGTISVLKNRERSILVFLSAGLGAFILWFALGEILIPH
;
A
#
# COMPACT_ATOMS: atom_id res chain seq x y z
N MET A 1 -17.43 18.96 17.72
CA MET A 1 -16.99 18.63 16.34
C MET A 1 -17.42 17.19 16.04
N LYS A 2 -18.08 16.91 14.90
CA LYS A 2 -18.64 15.58 14.61
C LYS A 2 -17.65 14.76 13.79
N ILE A 3 -17.06 13.73 14.41
CA ILE A 3 -16.17 12.76 13.74
C ILE A 3 -17.07 11.83 12.91
N SER A 4 -16.69 11.54 11.66
CA SER A 4 -17.43 10.63 10.77
C SER A 4 -16.61 9.37 10.56
N ILE A 5 -17.26 8.20 10.52
CA ILE A 5 -16.56 6.93 10.23
C ILE A 5 -16.37 6.78 8.71
N MET A 6 -17.42 7.09 7.94
CA MET A 6 -17.44 6.94 6.48
C MET A 6 -16.77 8.14 5.78
N PRO A 7 -15.93 7.91 4.74
CA PRO A 7 -15.46 8.99 3.87
C PRO A 7 -16.63 9.58 3.08
N ARG A 8 -16.72 10.91 3.08
CA ARG A 8 -17.72 11.68 2.32
C ARG A 8 -17.17 12.23 1.01
N THR A 9 -15.86 12.48 0.95
CA THR A 9 -15.27 13.10 -0.24
C THR A 9 -14.88 12.06 -1.29
N LYS A 10 -14.74 12.49 -2.55
CA LYS A 10 -14.28 11.63 -3.64
C LYS A 10 -12.84 11.12 -3.39
N ASN A 11 -11.97 11.99 -2.87
CA ASN A 11 -10.56 11.68 -2.60
C ASN A 11 -10.41 10.73 -1.41
N GLY A 12 -11.18 10.93 -0.33
CA GLY A 12 -11.20 10.04 0.82
C GLY A 12 -11.65 8.62 0.45
N ARG A 13 -12.69 8.50 -0.39
CA ARG A 13 -13.12 7.20 -0.92
C ARG A 13 -12.04 6.54 -1.78
N MET A 14 -11.31 7.29 -2.59
CA MET A 14 -10.20 6.73 -3.36
C MET A 14 -9.06 6.26 -2.46
N SER A 15 -8.69 7.02 -1.43
CA SER A 15 -7.65 6.60 -0.47
C SER A 15 -7.99 5.27 0.21
N VAL A 16 -9.25 5.09 0.66
CA VAL A 16 -9.71 3.82 1.24
C VAL A 16 -9.70 2.69 0.22
N ARG A 17 -10.12 2.93 -1.02
CA ARG A 17 -10.04 1.90 -2.09
C ARG A 17 -8.59 1.52 -2.39
N LEU A 18 -7.67 2.47 -2.39
CA LEU A 18 -6.24 2.26 -2.63
C LEU A 18 -5.60 1.42 -1.54
N ILE A 19 -5.94 1.64 -0.26
CA ILE A 19 -5.37 0.82 0.82
C ILE A 19 -5.94 -0.60 0.83
N VAL A 20 -7.22 -0.77 0.45
CA VAL A 20 -7.81 -2.09 0.26
C VAL A 20 -7.15 -2.79 -0.93
N LEU A 21 -6.92 -2.07 -2.02
CA LEU A 21 -6.24 -2.60 -3.21
C LEU A 21 -4.80 -3.01 -2.90
N PHE A 22 -4.08 -2.26 -2.07
CA PHE A 22 -2.78 -2.64 -1.53
C PHE A 22 -2.85 -4.00 -0.83
N ALA A 23 -3.80 -4.18 0.10
CA ALA A 23 -3.95 -5.44 0.82
C ALA A 23 -4.25 -6.61 -0.14
N VAL A 24 -5.07 -6.38 -1.17
CA VAL A 24 -5.37 -7.39 -2.20
C VAL A 24 -4.12 -7.76 -2.99
N PHE A 25 -3.36 -6.78 -3.48
CA PHE A 25 -2.11 -7.06 -4.22
C PHE A 25 -1.05 -7.72 -3.34
N LEU A 26 -0.93 -7.31 -2.07
CA LEU A 26 -0.02 -7.93 -1.13
C LEU A 26 -0.39 -9.40 -0.87
N THR A 27 -1.69 -9.68 -0.73
CA THR A 27 -2.18 -11.06 -0.56
C THR A 27 -1.93 -11.88 -1.82
N ALA A 28 -2.20 -11.32 -3.00
CA ALA A 28 -1.91 -11.96 -4.27
C ALA A 28 -0.41 -12.25 -4.41
N PHE A 29 0.46 -11.30 -4.07
CA PHE A 29 1.91 -11.51 -4.04
C PHE A 29 2.31 -12.67 -3.14
N ASN A 30 1.77 -12.75 -1.91
CA ASN A 30 2.07 -13.85 -0.98
C ASN A 30 1.61 -15.20 -1.54
N ILE A 31 0.43 -15.26 -2.15
CA ILE A 31 -0.08 -16.48 -2.79
C ILE A 31 0.82 -16.89 -3.96
N LEU A 32 1.13 -15.96 -4.86
CA LEU A 32 2.02 -16.22 -6.00
C LEU A 32 3.40 -16.67 -5.51
N ALA A 33 3.97 -16.01 -4.51
CA ALA A 33 5.28 -16.36 -3.96
C ALA A 33 5.29 -17.77 -3.37
N HIS A 34 4.18 -18.18 -2.74
CA HIS A 34 4.04 -19.53 -2.21
C HIS A 34 4.02 -20.60 -3.31
N PHE A 35 3.32 -20.35 -4.42
CA PHE A 35 3.24 -21.29 -5.53
C PHE A 35 4.48 -21.31 -6.42
N ASP A 36 5.09 -20.15 -6.67
CA ASP A 36 6.18 -19.98 -7.65
C ASP A 36 7.57 -20.29 -7.05
N VAL A 37 7.74 -20.06 -5.73
CA VAL A 37 9.03 -20.24 -5.01
C VAL A 37 8.92 -21.29 -3.89
N GLY A 38 7.84 -22.07 -3.86
CA GLY A 38 7.63 -23.17 -2.89
C GLY A 38 7.55 -22.71 -1.44
N GLY A 39 7.14 -21.47 -1.19
CA GLY A 39 7.05 -20.89 0.16
C GLY A 39 8.36 -20.31 0.71
N SER A 40 9.42 -20.24 -0.10
CA SER A 40 10.64 -19.51 0.26
C SER A 40 10.38 -18.01 0.14
N ALA A 41 10.41 -17.29 1.26
CA ALA A 41 10.27 -15.83 1.26
C ALA A 41 11.39 -15.20 0.42
N CYS A 42 11.02 -14.56 -0.69
CA CYS A 42 11.88 -13.94 -1.69
C CYS A 42 12.89 -14.87 -2.41
N PRO A 43 12.89 -14.87 -3.76
CA PRO A 43 14.14 -15.04 -4.48
C PRO A 43 15.10 -13.96 -3.99
N GLN A 44 16.35 -14.33 -3.65
CA GLN A 44 17.44 -13.40 -3.36
C GLN A 44 17.42 -12.22 -4.34
N ALA A 45 17.81 -11.02 -3.92
CA ALA A 45 17.75 -9.77 -4.70
C ALA A 45 18.19 -9.93 -6.16
N ASP A 46 19.11 -10.85 -6.42
CA ASP A 46 19.66 -11.20 -7.73
C ASP A 46 18.63 -11.80 -8.71
N ARG A 47 17.53 -12.38 -8.23
CA ARG A 47 16.47 -13.00 -9.05
C ARG A 47 15.15 -12.23 -9.02
N PHE A 48 15.10 -11.06 -8.39
CA PHE A 48 13.86 -10.26 -8.32
C PHE A 48 13.28 -9.95 -9.71
N PHE A 49 14.15 -9.69 -10.69
CA PHE A 49 13.73 -9.39 -12.07
C PHE A 49 13.45 -10.65 -12.92
N ASP A 50 13.96 -11.82 -12.52
CA ASP A 50 13.66 -13.08 -13.20
C ASP A 50 12.18 -13.45 -13.03
N TYR A 51 11.60 -13.15 -11.86
CA TYR A 51 10.18 -13.31 -11.57
C TYR A 51 9.41 -12.02 -11.87
N SER A 52 9.37 -11.64 -13.15
CA SER A 52 8.74 -10.40 -13.62
C SER A 52 7.30 -10.20 -13.12
N VAL A 53 6.53 -11.28 -12.93
CA VAL A 53 5.16 -11.22 -12.42
C VAL A 53 5.11 -10.92 -10.91
N LEU A 54 6.02 -11.52 -10.12
CA LEU A 54 6.11 -11.29 -8.68
C LEU A 54 6.59 -9.87 -8.38
N ALA A 55 7.66 -9.42 -9.03
CA ALA A 55 8.18 -8.06 -8.89
C ALA A 55 7.14 -7.02 -9.31
N GLY A 56 6.47 -7.23 -10.45
CA GLY A 56 5.40 -6.34 -10.91
C GLY A 56 4.27 -6.21 -9.90
N THR A 57 3.84 -7.33 -9.30
CA THR A 57 2.77 -7.34 -8.29
C THR A 57 3.17 -6.60 -7.01
N LEU A 58 4.41 -6.76 -6.55
CA LEU A 58 4.91 -6.07 -5.35
C LEU A 58 5.05 -4.56 -5.59
N ILE A 59 5.55 -4.14 -6.77
CA ILE A 59 5.64 -2.73 -7.15
C ILE A 59 4.26 -2.10 -7.22
N LEU A 60 3.28 -2.79 -7.83
CA LEU A 60 1.89 -2.36 -7.88
C LEU A 60 1.28 -2.21 -6.47
N ALA A 61 1.58 -3.16 -5.57
CA ALA A 61 1.20 -3.06 -4.17
C ALA A 61 1.81 -1.78 -3.57
N GLY A 62 3.13 -1.63 -3.57
CA GLY A 62 3.80 -0.46 -3.01
C GLY A 62 3.27 0.87 -3.56
N ALA A 63 3.09 0.96 -4.88
CA ALA A 63 2.54 2.15 -5.54
C ALA A 63 1.11 2.47 -5.07
N SER A 64 0.25 1.46 -4.91
CA SER A 64 -1.11 1.66 -4.40
C SER A 64 -1.12 2.14 -2.94
N GLY A 65 -0.20 1.65 -2.10
CA GLY A 65 -0.02 2.11 -0.72
C GLY A 65 0.43 3.57 -0.64
N ILE A 66 1.43 3.96 -1.45
CA ILE A 66 1.94 5.34 -1.51
C ILE A 66 0.86 6.28 -2.06
N LEU A 67 0.12 5.89 -3.09
CA LEU A 67 -1.00 6.67 -3.60
C LEU A 67 -2.11 6.83 -2.56
N SER A 68 -2.37 5.81 -1.73
CA SER A 68 -3.32 5.93 -0.62
C SER A 68 -2.93 7.05 0.36
N LEU A 69 -1.64 7.19 0.66
CA LEU A 69 -1.09 8.29 1.47
C LEU A 69 -1.39 9.63 0.81
N VAL A 70 -1.04 9.81 -0.47
CA VAL A 70 -1.23 11.08 -1.18
C VAL A 70 -2.71 11.48 -1.20
N PHE A 71 -3.61 10.58 -1.60
CA PHE A 71 -5.05 10.86 -1.63
C PHE A 71 -5.63 11.07 -0.23
N GLY A 72 -5.14 10.33 0.77
CA GLY A 72 -5.57 10.45 2.16
C GLY A 72 -5.18 11.81 2.76
N THR A 73 -3.92 12.21 2.60
CA THR A 73 -3.40 13.50 3.04
C THR A 73 -4.08 14.67 2.34
N ILE A 74 -4.27 14.59 1.02
CA ILE A 74 -5.03 15.61 0.28
C ILE A 74 -6.45 15.72 0.83
N SER A 75 -7.10 14.60 1.15
CA SER A 75 -8.47 14.64 1.65
C SER A 75 -8.58 15.27 3.04
N VAL A 76 -7.65 14.94 3.93
CA VAL A 76 -7.59 15.52 5.28
C VAL A 76 -7.27 17.02 5.22
N LEU A 77 -6.28 17.42 4.41
CA LEU A 77 -5.75 18.78 4.42
C LEU A 77 -6.59 19.72 3.55
N LYS A 78 -6.91 19.33 2.31
CA LYS A 78 -7.61 20.17 1.33
C LYS A 78 -9.13 20.12 1.48
N ASN A 79 -9.69 18.93 1.67
CA ASN A 79 -11.15 18.77 1.78
C ASN A 79 -11.64 18.88 3.24
N ARG A 80 -10.73 19.12 4.20
CA ARG A 80 -10.98 19.12 5.65
C ARG A 80 -11.77 17.90 6.12
N GLU A 81 -11.53 16.74 5.48
CA GLU A 81 -12.23 15.52 5.81
C GLU A 81 -11.71 14.96 7.14
N ARG A 82 -12.63 14.78 8.10
CA ARG A 82 -12.32 14.17 9.41
C ARG A 82 -12.88 12.76 9.54
N SER A 83 -12.66 11.97 8.49
CA SER A 83 -13.06 10.57 8.45
C SER A 83 -11.98 9.68 9.06
N ILE A 84 -12.34 8.83 10.02
CA ILE A 84 -11.41 7.92 10.70
C ILE A 84 -10.76 6.96 9.68
N LEU A 85 -11.55 6.46 8.71
CA LEU A 85 -11.05 5.56 7.67
C LEU A 85 -9.97 6.20 6.79
N VAL A 86 -10.08 7.51 6.54
CA VAL A 86 -9.11 8.25 5.71
C VAL A 86 -7.82 8.52 6.49
N PHE A 87 -7.93 8.78 7.80
CA PHE A 87 -6.75 8.88 8.66
C PHE A 87 -6.02 7.54 8.77
N LEU A 88 -6.75 6.44 8.95
CA LEU A 88 -6.19 5.09 8.97
C LEU A 88 -5.52 4.74 7.63
N SER A 89 -6.18 5.01 6.50
CA SER A 89 -5.59 4.73 5.18
C SER A 89 -4.33 5.55 4.91
N ALA A 90 -4.34 6.84 5.28
CA ALA A 90 -3.16 7.69 5.17
C ALA A 90 -2.01 7.22 6.09
N GLY A 91 -2.33 6.82 7.33
CA GLY A 91 -1.36 6.30 8.29
C GLY A 91 -0.74 4.98 7.84
N LEU A 92 -1.54 4.05 7.32
CA LEU A 92 -1.04 2.80 6.73
C LEU A 92 -0.21 3.07 5.48
N GLY A 93 -0.64 4.00 4.62
CA GLY A 93 0.16 4.44 3.47
C GLY A 93 1.53 5.00 3.87
N ALA A 94 1.59 5.78 4.96
CA ALA A 94 2.85 6.29 5.52
C ALA A 94 3.74 5.16 6.08
N PHE A 95 3.15 4.17 6.74
CA PHE A 95 3.88 2.99 7.20
C PHE A 95 4.48 2.18 6.05
N ILE A 96 3.74 2.00 4.95
CA ILE A 96 4.23 1.33 3.74
C ILE A 96 5.40 2.11 3.12
N LEU A 97 5.30 3.43 3.04
CA LEU A 97 6.39 4.28 2.54
C LEU A 97 7.62 4.17 3.43
N TRP A 98 7.44 4.21 4.76
CA TRP A 98 8.53 4.00 5.72
C TRP A 98 9.22 2.65 5.53
N PHE A 99 8.44 1.57 5.38
CA PHE A 99 8.96 0.24 5.12
C PHE A 99 9.77 0.19 3.81
N ALA A 100 9.21 0.74 2.72
CA ALA A 100 9.89 0.80 1.43
C ALA A 100 11.20 1.60 1.48
N LEU A 101 11.26 2.69 2.26
CA LEU A 101 12.50 3.42 2.48
C LEU A 101 13.53 2.60 3.27
N GLY A 102 13.08 1.83 4.26
CA GLY A 102 13.93 0.92 5.02
C GLY A 102 14.65 -0.10 4.14
N GLU A 103 13.89 -0.74 3.24
CA GLU A 103 14.42 -1.67 2.23
C GLU A 103 15.47 -1.03 1.31
N ILE A 104 15.26 0.22 0.89
CA ILE A 104 16.18 0.93 -0.01
C ILE A 104 17.46 1.37 0.73
N LEU A 105 17.34 1.84 1.97
CA LEU A 105 18.47 2.39 2.73
C LEU A 105 19.34 1.31 3.34
N ILE A 106 18.73 0.21 3.79
CA ILE A 106 19.41 -0.91 4.43
C ILE A 106 18.83 -2.20 3.82
N PRO A 107 19.29 -2.57 2.61
CA PRO A 107 18.92 -3.86 2.03
C PRO A 107 19.53 -4.95 2.91
N HIS A 108 18.67 -5.82 3.44
CA HIS A 108 19.03 -6.88 4.39
C HIS A 108 18.64 -8.25 3.85
#